data_AF-X6CH48-F1
#
_entry.id   AF-X6CH48-F1
#
_cell.length_a   1.000
_cell.length_b   1.000
_cell.length_c   1.000
_cell.angle_alpha   90.00
_cell.angle_beta   90.00
_cell.angle_gamma   90.00
#
_symmetry.space_group_name_H-M   'P 1'
#
loop_
_entity.id
_entity.type
_entity.pdbx_description
1 polymer ?
#
loop_
_entity_poly.entity_id
_entity_poly.type
_entity_poly.pdbx_seq_one_letter_code
_entity_poly.pdbx_strand_id
1 'polypeptide(L)'
;MPALYLALTVMTAVKEANQGFAHRIDPCVLCSYEVDCDDIADLTTGQAREEFSVTREDMACAWATALGDGDRPASWSIHDRLRPQGIAGILVPSFASGAETEDRNLVLWHWGPHLPHKIAVFDPSGRLPKDQLSWR
;
A
#
# COMPACT_ATOMS: atom_id res chain seq x y z
N MET A 1 -9.38 -1.84 -11.24
CA MET A 1 -9.67 -2.47 -9.93
C MET A 1 -9.10 -1.58 -8.85
N PRO A 2 -9.81 -1.33 -7.75
CA PRO A 2 -9.28 -0.49 -6.67
C PRO A 2 -8.19 -1.22 -5.87
N ALA A 3 -7.26 -0.47 -5.30
CA ALA A 3 -6.29 -0.95 -4.32
C ALA A 3 -6.11 0.10 -3.22
N LEU A 4 -5.92 -0.33 -1.98
CA LEU A 4 -5.64 0.52 -0.83
C LEU A 4 -4.17 0.37 -0.45
N TYR A 5 -3.43 1.49 -0.47
CA TYR A 5 -2.02 1.56 -0.07
C TYR A 5 -1.92 2.22 1.30
N LEU A 6 -1.33 1.51 2.25
CA LEU A 6 -1.09 1.96 3.62
C LEU A 6 0.40 1.79 3.94
N ALA A 7 0.89 2.57 4.88
CA ALA A 7 2.22 2.39 5.45
C ALA A 7 2.11 1.95 6.91
N LEU A 8 3.07 1.13 7.37
CA LEU A 8 3.07 0.60 8.74
C LEU A 8 3.51 1.63 9.79
N THR A 9 4.10 2.74 9.36
CA THR A 9 4.46 3.86 10.23
C THR A 9 4.05 5.19 9.63
N VAL A 10 3.87 6.19 10.49
CA VAL A 10 3.62 7.58 10.10
C VAL A 10 4.73 8.11 9.19
N MET A 11 5.98 7.83 9.51
CA MET A 11 7.12 8.34 8.75
C MET A 11 7.21 7.70 7.37
N THR A 12 6.93 6.40 7.25
CA THR A 12 6.84 5.73 5.95
C THR A 12 5.72 6.32 5.10
N ALA A 13 4.54 6.59 5.67
CA ALA A 13 3.43 7.23 4.96
C ALA A 13 3.80 8.61 4.41
N VAL A 14 4.56 9.40 5.17
CA VAL A 14 5.08 10.70 4.73
C VAL A 14 6.12 10.54 3.60
N LYS A 15 7.04 9.58 3.70
CA LYS A 15 8.03 9.28 2.64
C LYS A 15 7.32 8.92 1.32
N GLU A 16 6.29 8.08 1.38
CA GLU A 16 5.50 7.63 0.22
C GLU A 16 4.62 8.73 -0.39
N ALA A 17 3.91 9.51 0.45
CA ALA A 17 3.05 10.60 -0.02
C ALA A 17 3.82 11.68 -0.79
N ASN A 18 5.12 11.83 -0.51
CA ASN A 18 5.98 12.82 -1.15
C ASN A 18 6.48 12.40 -2.55
N GLN A 19 6.24 11.17 -3.01
CA GLN A 19 6.60 10.67 -4.36
C GLN A 19 8.04 11.03 -4.81
N GLY A 20 8.99 11.12 -3.89
CA GLY A 20 10.38 11.49 -4.17
C GLY A 20 10.74 12.98 -4.06
N PHE A 21 9.78 13.88 -3.81
CA PHE A 21 10.04 15.29 -3.51
C PHE A 21 10.21 15.51 -2.01
N ALA A 22 11.42 15.26 -1.50
CA ALA A 22 11.74 15.26 -0.06
C ALA A 22 11.41 16.55 0.73
N HIS A 23 11.10 17.67 0.06
CA HIS A 23 10.89 18.98 0.68
C HIS A 23 9.55 19.63 0.33
N ARG A 24 8.62 18.90 -0.32
CA ARG A 24 7.35 19.47 -0.74
C ARG A 24 6.24 18.44 -0.60
N ILE A 25 5.51 18.53 0.51
CA ILE A 25 4.25 17.82 0.71
C ILE A 25 3.10 18.78 0.38
N ASP A 26 2.23 18.38 -0.54
CA ASP A 26 0.97 19.07 -0.72
C ASP A 26 0.07 18.79 0.50
N PRO A 27 -0.81 19.72 0.91
CA PRO A 27 -1.72 19.49 2.04
C PRO A 27 -2.52 18.19 1.87
N CYS A 28 -2.38 17.27 2.81
CA CYS A 28 -3.06 15.98 2.80
C CYS A 28 -3.55 15.59 4.20
N VAL A 29 -4.55 14.71 4.26
CA VAL A 29 -4.96 14.08 5.52
C VAL A 29 -4.11 12.85 5.78
N LEU A 30 -3.56 12.79 6.99
CA LEU A 30 -2.99 11.55 7.52
C LEU A 30 -3.94 11.00 8.59
N CYS A 31 -4.32 9.74 8.45
CA CYS A 31 -5.14 9.00 9.41
C CYS A 31 -4.55 7.60 9.62
N SER A 32 -4.91 6.98 10.73
CA SER A 32 -4.53 5.60 11.04
C SER A 32 -5.71 4.68 10.78
N TYR A 33 -5.40 3.42 10.48
CA TYR A 33 -6.37 2.38 10.24
C TYR A 33 -6.10 1.22 11.20
N GLU A 34 -7.16 0.67 11.76
CA GLU A 34 -7.16 -0.68 12.33
C GLU A 34 -7.37 -1.67 11.19
N VAL A 35 -6.47 -2.64 11.09
CA VAL A 35 -6.46 -3.67 10.05
C VAL A 35 -6.55 -5.03 10.69
N ASP A 36 -7.54 -5.82 10.27
CA ASP A 36 -7.74 -7.20 10.70
C ASP A 36 -8.02 -8.03 9.43
N CYS A 37 -6.93 -8.51 8.83
CA CYS A 37 -6.90 -9.23 7.57
C CYS A 37 -6.07 -10.51 7.71
N ASP A 38 -6.69 -11.67 7.48
CA ASP A 38 -6.01 -12.97 7.64
C ASP A 38 -5.05 -13.27 6.46
N ASP A 39 -5.49 -13.03 5.23
CA ASP A 39 -4.82 -13.51 4.01
C ASP A 39 -3.83 -12.51 3.43
N ILE A 40 -2.82 -12.11 4.21
CA ILE A 40 -1.77 -11.17 3.78
C ILE A 40 -0.44 -11.90 3.54
N ALA A 41 0.08 -11.81 2.32
CA ALA A 41 1.38 -12.37 1.98
C ALA A 41 2.53 -11.41 2.38
N ASP A 42 3.45 -11.87 3.23
CA ASP A 42 4.60 -11.07 3.68
C ASP A 42 5.80 -11.16 2.71
N LEU A 43 5.76 -10.34 1.67
CA LEU A 43 6.81 -10.25 0.66
C LEU A 43 8.04 -9.44 1.13
N THR A 44 8.12 -9.05 2.41
CA THR A 44 9.36 -8.48 2.99
C THR A 44 10.43 -9.57 3.18
N THR A 45 10.02 -10.82 3.33
CA THR A 45 10.92 -11.97 3.50
C THR A 45 11.35 -12.60 2.17
N GLY A 46 12.54 -13.19 2.13
CA GLY A 46 13.00 -13.95 0.95
C GLY A 46 12.16 -15.20 0.68
N GLN A 47 11.79 -15.91 1.75
CA GLN A 47 11.01 -17.15 1.67
C GLN A 47 9.64 -16.96 1.02
N ALA A 48 8.85 -15.97 1.46
CA ALA A 48 7.54 -15.73 0.85
C ALA A 48 7.67 -15.25 -0.61
N ARG A 49 8.72 -14.47 -0.91
CA ARG A 49 9.02 -14.07 -2.29
C ARG A 49 9.31 -15.29 -3.18
N GLU A 50 10.07 -16.26 -2.69
CA GLU A 50 10.31 -17.51 -3.42
C GLU A 50 9.02 -18.32 -3.60
N GLU A 51 8.23 -18.48 -2.54
CA GLU A 51 6.93 -19.19 -2.57
C GLU A 51 5.98 -18.60 -3.62
N PHE A 52 5.86 -17.28 -3.66
CA PHE A 52 5.00 -16.58 -4.60
C PHE A 52 5.68 -16.21 -5.94
N SER A 53 6.94 -16.63 -6.11
CA SER A 53 7.79 -16.30 -7.27
C SER A 53 7.95 -14.80 -7.54
N VAL A 54 7.82 -13.94 -6.53
CA VAL A 54 7.90 -12.48 -6.64
C VAL A 54 9.35 -12.03 -6.48
N THR A 55 9.87 -11.30 -7.47
CA THR A 55 11.22 -10.74 -7.38
C THR A 55 11.22 -9.38 -6.68
N ARG A 56 12.39 -8.92 -6.22
CA ARG A 56 12.50 -7.56 -5.68
C ARG A 56 12.32 -6.53 -6.80
N GLU A 57 12.77 -6.85 -7.99
CA GLU A 57 12.65 -6.06 -9.21
C GLU A 57 11.19 -5.87 -9.63
N ASP A 58 10.34 -6.91 -9.50
CA ASP A 58 8.89 -6.81 -9.73
C ASP A 58 8.28 -5.70 -8.86
N MET A 59 8.64 -5.69 -7.58
CA MET A 59 8.13 -4.72 -6.61
C MET A 59 8.72 -3.32 -6.82
N ALA A 60 10.01 -3.23 -7.18
CA ALA A 60 10.75 -1.99 -7.34
C ALA A 60 10.54 -1.31 -8.72
N CYS A 61 9.64 -1.83 -9.56
CA CYS A 61 9.50 -1.34 -10.93
C CYS A 61 9.16 0.16 -10.97
N ALA A 62 9.61 0.85 -12.03
CA ALA A 62 9.32 2.25 -12.29
C ALA A 62 7.86 2.42 -12.77
N TRP A 63 6.90 2.15 -11.88
CA TRP A 63 5.48 2.05 -12.19
C TRP A 63 4.92 3.32 -12.83
N ALA A 64 5.38 4.50 -12.38
CA ALA A 64 4.91 5.78 -12.91
C ALA A 64 5.35 5.99 -14.36
N THR A 65 6.58 5.60 -14.70
CA THR A 65 7.10 5.63 -16.07
C THR A 65 6.33 4.64 -16.95
N ALA A 66 6.15 3.39 -16.49
CA ALA A 66 5.38 2.41 -17.23
C ALA A 66 3.97 2.92 -17.57
N LEU A 67 3.24 3.48 -16.60
CA LEU A 67 1.93 4.09 -16.86
C LEU A 67 2.00 5.29 -17.81
N GLY A 68 3.03 6.13 -17.69
CA GLY A 68 3.27 7.26 -18.59
C GLY A 68 3.51 6.84 -20.04
N ASP A 69 4.15 5.70 -20.22
CA ASP A 69 4.43 5.10 -21.53
C ASP A 69 3.26 4.26 -22.07
N GLY A 70 2.18 4.12 -21.30
CA GLY A 70 1.00 3.31 -21.66
C GLY A 70 1.17 1.81 -21.38
N ASP A 71 2.26 1.42 -20.73
CA ASP A 71 2.56 0.06 -20.33
C ASP A 71 1.93 -0.30 -18.98
N ARG A 72 1.77 -1.61 -18.77
CA ARG A 72 1.32 -2.14 -17.49
C ARG A 72 2.52 -2.28 -16.53
N PRO A 73 2.48 -1.69 -15.31
CA PRO A 73 3.56 -1.86 -14.33
C PRO A 73 3.80 -3.34 -13.99
N ALA A 74 5.08 -3.75 -13.93
CA ALA A 74 5.47 -5.13 -13.61
C ALA A 74 4.97 -5.57 -12.23
N SER A 75 4.93 -4.65 -11.26
CA SER A 75 4.41 -4.90 -9.90
C SER A 75 2.95 -5.36 -9.88
N TRP A 76 2.15 -5.03 -10.90
CA TRP A 76 0.75 -5.47 -10.97
C TRP A 76 0.60 -6.96 -11.27
N SER A 77 1.65 -7.62 -11.78
CA SER A 77 1.67 -9.08 -11.93
C SER A 77 1.62 -9.82 -10.59
N ILE A 78 2.01 -9.16 -9.49
CA ILE A 78 1.95 -9.73 -8.14
C ILE A 78 0.48 -9.98 -7.78
N HIS A 79 -0.39 -8.99 -7.99
CA HIS A 79 -1.83 -9.16 -7.79
C HIS A 79 -2.38 -10.34 -8.61
N ASP A 80 -2.04 -10.42 -9.90
CA ASP A 80 -2.57 -11.46 -10.78
C ASP A 80 -2.19 -12.88 -10.33
N ARG A 81 -1.01 -13.02 -9.72
CA ARG A 81 -0.54 -14.30 -9.19
C ARG A 81 -1.19 -14.64 -7.86
N LEU A 82 -1.31 -13.68 -6.95
CA LEU A 82 -1.69 -13.94 -5.56
C LEU A 82 -3.20 -13.94 -5.36
N ARG A 83 -3.95 -13.10 -6.08
CA ARG A 83 -5.41 -12.98 -5.93
C ARG A 83 -6.16 -14.30 -6.21
N PRO A 84 -5.83 -15.09 -7.26
CA PRO A 84 -6.44 -16.41 -7.46
C PRO A 84 -6.14 -17.43 -6.36
N GLN A 85 -5.09 -17.20 -5.55
CA GLN A 85 -4.70 -18.05 -4.43
C GLN A 85 -5.42 -17.70 -3.12
N GLY A 86 -6.35 -16.73 -3.15
CA GLY A 86 -7.11 -16.30 -1.97
C GLY A 86 -6.44 -15.21 -1.14
N ILE A 87 -5.25 -14.73 -1.54
CA ILE A 87 -4.55 -13.64 -0.86
C ILE A 87 -5.30 -12.32 -1.07
N ALA A 88 -5.54 -11.58 0.01
CA ALA A 88 -6.26 -10.30 0.01
C ALA A 88 -5.35 -9.08 -0.17
N GLY A 89 -4.06 -9.23 0.12
CA GLY A 89 -3.06 -8.20 -0.07
C GLY A 89 -1.64 -8.66 0.30
N ILE A 90 -0.71 -7.71 0.27
CA ILE A 90 0.72 -7.95 0.46
C ILE A 90 1.33 -6.94 1.42
N LEU A 91 2.26 -7.42 2.25
CA LEU A 91 3.23 -6.59 2.94
C LEU A 91 4.50 -6.51 2.09
N VAL A 92 4.96 -5.31 1.79
CA VAL A 92 6.13 -5.06 0.94
C VAL A 92 7.08 -4.06 1.60
N PRO A 93 8.39 -4.09 1.29
CA PRO A 93 9.26 -2.98 1.64
C PRO A 93 8.79 -1.71 0.91
N SER A 94 9.00 -0.56 1.54
CA SER A 94 8.84 0.75 0.90
C SER A 94 9.95 0.97 -0.12
N PHE A 95 9.59 1.53 -1.28
CA PHE A 95 10.54 1.93 -2.33
C PHE A 95 10.60 3.45 -2.52
N ALA A 96 9.91 4.21 -1.66
CA ALA A 96 10.02 5.66 -1.64
C ALA A 96 11.47 6.14 -1.45
N SER A 97 11.76 7.33 -1.97
CA SER A 97 13.05 7.99 -1.72
C SER A 97 13.27 8.20 -0.21
N GLY A 98 14.43 7.76 0.28
CA GLY A 98 14.76 7.82 1.71
C GLY A 98 14.11 6.73 2.56
N ALA A 99 13.49 5.71 1.96
CA ALA A 99 13.04 4.53 2.68
C ALA A 99 14.21 3.73 3.28
N GLU A 100 14.01 3.28 4.52
CA GLU A 100 14.93 2.44 5.28
C GLU A 100 14.48 0.98 5.23
N THR A 101 15.29 0.07 5.79
CA THR A 101 15.02 -1.38 5.69
C THR A 101 13.76 -1.78 6.47
N GLU A 102 13.43 -1.06 7.54
CA GLU A 102 12.22 -1.23 8.32
C GLU A 102 10.96 -0.60 7.72
N ASP A 103 11.10 0.28 6.72
CA ASP A 103 9.95 0.94 6.10
C ASP A 103 9.15 -0.06 5.26
N ARG A 104 7.88 -0.23 5.61
CA ARG A 104 7.00 -1.24 5.03
C ARG A 104 5.64 -0.64 4.67
N ASN A 105 5.07 -1.14 3.59
CA ASN A 105 3.73 -0.81 3.14
C ASN A 105 2.85 -2.05 3.12
N LEU A 106 1.57 -1.85 3.43
CA LEU A 106 0.51 -2.81 3.23
C LEU A 106 -0.30 -2.38 2.00
N VAL A 107 -0.44 -3.28 1.03
CA VAL A 107 -1.25 -3.06 -0.16
C VAL A 107 -2.38 -4.08 -0.20
N LEU A 108 -3.63 -3.61 -0.21
CA LEU A 108 -4.82 -4.45 -0.21
C LEU A 108 -5.56 -4.30 -1.54
N TRP A 109 -6.01 -5.42 -2.11
CA TRP A 109 -6.93 -5.46 -3.25
C TRP A 109 -8.30 -6.06 -2.89
N HIS A 110 -8.43 -6.67 -1.71
CA HIS A 110 -9.70 -7.09 -1.14
C HIS A 110 -9.77 -6.65 0.33
N TRP A 111 -10.72 -5.78 0.65
CA TRP A 111 -10.93 -5.23 1.99
C TRP A 111 -12.36 -4.71 2.14
N GLY A 112 -12.81 -4.56 3.38
CA GLY A 112 -14.14 -4.03 3.70
C GLY A 112 -14.31 -3.73 5.20
N PRO A 113 -15.53 -3.43 5.67
CA PRO A 113 -15.80 -3.10 7.07
C PRO A 113 -15.94 -4.34 7.98
N HIS A 114 -15.79 -5.56 7.43
CA HIS A 114 -16.06 -6.82 8.11
C HIS A 114 -14.90 -7.81 7.92
N LEU A 115 -14.78 -8.73 8.88
CA LEU A 115 -13.89 -9.88 8.78
C LEU A 115 -14.27 -10.76 7.56
N PRO A 116 -13.31 -11.49 6.96
CA PRO A 116 -11.91 -11.62 7.40
C PRO A 116 -10.97 -10.54 6.82
N HIS A 117 -11.46 -9.52 6.12
CA HIS A 117 -10.63 -8.47 5.49
C HIS A 117 -11.03 -7.08 5.96
N LYS A 118 -11.06 -6.91 7.29
CA LYS A 118 -11.60 -5.72 7.94
C LYS A 118 -10.59 -4.58 7.94
N ILE A 119 -11.06 -3.40 7.52
CA ILE A 119 -10.37 -2.13 7.66
C ILE A 119 -11.33 -1.13 8.30
N ALA A 120 -10.86 -0.46 9.35
CA ALA A 120 -11.58 0.64 9.99
C ALA A 120 -10.65 1.82 10.18
N VAL A 121 -11.06 3.01 9.74
CA VAL A 121 -10.31 4.23 10.06
C VAL A 121 -10.45 4.52 11.56
N PHE A 122 -9.33 4.85 12.21
CA PHE A 122 -9.32 5.25 13.61
C PHE A 122 -9.65 6.74 13.73
N ASP A 123 -10.92 7.03 14.00
CA ASP A 123 -11.41 8.37 14.29
C ASP A 123 -12.45 8.36 15.43
N PRO A 124 -12.03 8.10 16.68
CA PRO A 124 -12.95 8.04 17.82
C PRO A 124 -13.63 9.38 18.11
N SER A 125 -13.09 10.48 17.56
CA SER A 125 -13.58 11.84 17.78
C SER A 125 -14.45 12.38 16.64
N GLY A 126 -14.61 11.63 15.54
CA GLY A 126 -15.37 12.07 14.36
C GLY A 126 -14.82 13.34 13.71
N ARG A 127 -13.51 13.56 13.76
CA ARG A 127 -12.84 14.76 13.22
C ARG A 127 -12.54 14.65 11.73
N LEU A 128 -12.61 13.46 11.16
CA LEU A 128 -12.36 13.28 9.74
C LEU A 128 -13.46 13.95 8.91
N PRO A 129 -13.08 14.57 7.77
CA PRO A 129 -14.00 15.02 6.75
C PRO A 129 -14.96 13.90 6.37
N LYS A 130 -16.26 14.19 6.32
CA LYS A 130 -17.30 13.20 5.98
C LYS A 130 -17.46 13.05 4.47
N ASP A 131 -17.23 14.14 3.76
CA ASP A 131 -17.44 14.28 2.32
C ASP A 131 -16.64 15.48 1.79
N GLN A 132 -16.76 15.74 0.49
CA GLN A 132 -16.10 16.87 -0.17
C GLN A 132 -16.57 18.24 0.37
N LEU A 133 -17.74 18.32 1.01
CA LEU A 133 -18.26 19.58 1.58
C LEU A 133 -17.56 19.95 2.89
N SER A 134 -16.92 18.99 3.54
CA SER A 134 -16.16 19.19 4.78
C SER A 134 -14.88 20.04 4.58
N TRP A 135 -14.51 20.32 3.33
CA TRP A 135 -13.30 21.06 2.93
C TRP A 135 -13.57 22.44 2.35
N ARG A 136 -14.83 22.89 2.35
CA ARG A 136 -15.21 24.22 1.85
C ARG A 136 -14.84 25.33 2.82
#